data_AF-A0AAN5BTB4-F1
#
_entry.id   AF-A0AAN5BTB4-F1
#
_cell.length_a   1.000
_cell.length_b   1.000
_cell.length_c   1.000
_cell.angle_alpha   90.00
_cell.angle_beta   90.00
_cell.angle_gamma   90.00
#
_symmetry.space_group_name_H-M   'P 1'
#
loop_
_entity.id
_entity.type
_entity.pdbx_description
1 polymer ?
#
loop_
_entity_poly.entity_id
_entity_poly.type
_entity_poly.pdbx_seq_one_letter_code
_entity_poly.pdbx_strand_id
1 'polypeptide(L)'
;MNRGFALTQPLAVNSIVENKISSAVLMEDDSDWDVNIKAQMVEFARGTRALQGTEGVPFSPYGDNWDMLWLGHCGINLRGEPKYYVIPNDLTVTPRPHQNEFVRPPLAEDPNFESHRLIFNADNAICSWAMAFTYEGARKALTALSYVGIDEPVDLGYNFLCTNILHVPYKCLSSHPSIMGTWAQRGPASRDSDITDGDDTWHEASSRSLTYSTMLNILPLANNETTISATWEDVPAPKIAITTFKIPSGYLYTPDVE
;
A
#
# COMPACT_ATOMS: atom_id res chain seq x y z
N MET A 1 20.82 -7.51 11.85
CA MET A 1 19.41 -7.08 11.99
C MET A 1 19.23 -6.35 13.31
N ASN A 2 18.98 -5.04 13.24
CA ASN A 2 18.72 -4.23 14.41
C ASN A 2 17.33 -4.62 14.97
N ARG A 3 17.28 -5.03 16.25
CA ARG A 3 16.05 -5.54 16.90
C ARG A 3 14.96 -4.47 17.10
N GLY A 4 15.21 -3.21 16.76
CA GLY A 4 14.29 -2.09 16.98
C GLY A 4 13.06 -2.14 16.08
N PHE A 5 13.26 -2.20 14.75
CA PHE A 5 12.16 -2.23 13.79
C PHE A 5 11.27 -3.47 13.95
N ALA A 6 11.89 -4.65 14.11
CA ALA A 6 11.22 -5.94 14.29
C ALA A 6 10.29 -6.03 15.51
N LEU A 7 10.45 -5.16 16.53
CA LEU A 7 9.61 -5.17 17.74
C LEU A 7 8.50 -4.11 17.72
N THR A 8 8.63 -3.03 16.94
CA THR A 8 7.67 -1.91 16.98
C THR A 8 6.33 -2.25 16.33
N GLN A 9 6.33 -2.89 15.17
CA GLN A 9 5.09 -3.25 14.47
C GLN A 9 4.27 -4.30 15.24
N PRO A 10 4.83 -5.39 15.80
CA PRO A 10 4.07 -6.32 16.64
C PRO A 10 3.47 -5.65 17.88
N LEU A 11 4.17 -4.68 18.50
CA LEU A 11 3.65 -3.90 19.62
C LEU A 11 2.46 -3.01 19.20
N ALA A 12 2.54 -2.38 18.02
CA ALA A 12 1.44 -1.59 17.47
C ALA A 12 0.20 -2.47 17.18
N VAL A 13 0.40 -3.67 16.63
CA VAL A 13 -0.69 -4.65 16.44
C VAL A 13 -1.27 -5.12 17.77
N ASN A 14 -0.43 -5.35 18.79
CA ASN A 14 -0.89 -5.69 20.14
C ASN A 14 -1.77 -4.59 20.75
N SER A 15 -1.43 -3.32 20.54
CA SER A 15 -2.24 -2.19 21.01
C SER A 15 -3.67 -2.19 20.45
N ILE A 16 -3.88 -2.63 19.20
CA ILE A 16 -5.22 -2.80 18.61
C ILE A 16 -6.05 -3.76 19.45
N VAL A 17 -5.45 -4.89 19.85
CA VAL A 17 -6.13 -5.95 20.60
C VAL A 17 -6.37 -5.55 22.05
N GLU A 18 -5.36 -5.01 22.73
CA GLU A 18 -5.44 -4.58 24.13
C GLU A 18 -6.49 -3.50 24.34
N ASN A 19 -6.53 -2.52 23.43
CA ASN A 19 -7.45 -1.37 23.52
C ASN A 19 -8.78 -1.58 22.80
N LYS A 20 -9.02 -2.78 22.21
CA LYS A 20 -10.25 -3.12 21.47
C LYS A 20 -10.57 -2.12 20.34
N ILE A 21 -9.53 -1.69 19.63
CA ILE A 21 -9.67 -0.79 18.47
C ILE A 21 -10.26 -1.61 17.31
N SER A 22 -11.36 -1.14 16.71
CA SER A 22 -12.06 -1.88 15.64
C SER A 22 -11.17 -2.14 14.42
N SER A 23 -10.37 -1.15 14.06
CA SER A 23 -9.34 -1.23 13.03
C SER A 23 -8.36 -0.07 13.17
N ALA A 24 -7.13 -0.26 12.72
CA ALA A 24 -6.10 0.78 12.71
C ALA A 24 -5.21 0.66 11.48
N VAL A 25 -4.65 1.79 11.06
CA VAL A 25 -3.57 1.88 10.07
C VAL A 25 -2.26 2.05 10.82
N LEU A 26 -1.27 1.24 10.47
CA LEU A 26 0.12 1.30 10.90
C LEU A 26 0.94 1.78 9.70
N MET A 27 1.77 2.79 9.91
CA MET A 27 2.66 3.36 8.88
C MET A 27 4.08 3.38 9.43
N GLU A 28 5.05 3.14 8.56
CA GLU A 28 6.47 3.40 8.86
C GLU A 28 6.66 4.93 9.00
N ASP A 29 7.68 5.34 9.75
CA ASP A 29 7.93 6.76 10.04
C ASP A 29 8.46 7.54 8.83
N ASP A 30 8.99 6.83 7.84
CA ASP A 30 9.42 7.30 6.54
C ASP A 30 8.37 7.07 5.44
N SER A 31 7.10 6.82 5.80
CA SER A 31 6.04 6.65 4.79
C SER A 31 5.59 7.97 4.18
N ASP A 32 5.22 7.91 2.91
CA ASP A 32 4.62 9.01 2.15
C ASP A 32 3.29 8.55 1.52
N TRP A 33 2.47 9.51 1.11
CA TRP A 33 1.20 9.27 0.43
C TRP A 33 0.93 10.33 -0.63
N ASP A 34 0.10 9.99 -1.61
CA ASP A 34 -0.33 10.94 -2.64
C ASP A 34 -1.18 12.05 -2.02
N VAL A 35 -1.05 13.30 -2.48
CA VAL A 35 -1.90 14.41 -2.01
C VAL A 35 -3.40 14.13 -2.19
N ASN A 36 -3.75 13.23 -3.11
CA ASN A 36 -5.11 12.76 -3.38
C ASN A 36 -5.49 11.48 -2.61
N ILE A 37 -4.77 11.13 -1.54
CA ILE A 37 -4.98 9.90 -0.75
C ILE A 37 -6.45 9.67 -0.37
N LYS A 38 -7.21 10.73 -0.06
CA LYS A 38 -8.64 10.61 0.26
C LYS A 38 -9.44 10.06 -0.92
N ALA A 39 -9.18 10.54 -2.14
CA ALA A 39 -9.83 10.04 -3.33
C ALA A 39 -9.38 8.60 -3.65
N GLN A 40 -8.09 8.30 -3.48
CA GLN A 40 -7.56 6.94 -3.66
C GLN A 40 -8.25 5.96 -2.71
N MET A 41 -8.36 6.29 -1.43
CA MET A 41 -8.99 5.42 -0.43
C MET A 41 -10.50 5.26 -0.64
N VAL A 42 -11.19 6.24 -1.26
CA VAL A 42 -12.60 6.10 -1.65
C VAL A 42 -12.78 5.06 -2.75
N GLU A 43 -11.96 5.10 -3.80
CA GLU A 43 -11.99 4.06 -4.85
C GLU A 43 -11.46 2.72 -4.33
N PHE A 44 -10.46 2.73 -3.45
CA PHE A 44 -9.98 1.55 -2.76
C PHE A 44 -11.11 0.85 -2.00
N ALA A 45 -11.86 1.60 -1.19
CA ALA A 45 -13.04 1.11 -0.48
C ALA A 45 -14.13 0.55 -1.42
N ARG A 46 -14.34 1.16 -2.60
CA ARG A 46 -15.28 0.62 -3.60
C ARG A 46 -14.79 -0.72 -4.14
N GLY A 47 -13.51 -0.81 -4.48
CA GLY A 47 -12.89 -2.02 -4.99
C GLY A 47 -12.88 -3.17 -3.99
N THR A 48 -12.48 -2.91 -2.74
CA THR A 48 -12.45 -3.95 -1.69
C THR A 48 -13.85 -4.51 -1.42
N ARG A 49 -14.89 -3.66 -1.34
CA ARG A 49 -16.28 -4.11 -1.20
C ARG A 49 -16.76 -4.94 -2.40
N ALA A 50 -16.42 -4.51 -3.62
CA ALA A 50 -16.81 -5.20 -4.84
C ALA A 50 -16.18 -6.60 -4.92
N LEU A 51 -14.91 -6.73 -4.54
CA LEU A 51 -14.20 -8.02 -4.50
C LEU A 51 -14.79 -8.97 -3.46
N GLN A 52 -15.17 -8.44 -2.30
CA GLN A 52 -15.82 -9.20 -1.22
C GLN A 52 -17.28 -9.57 -1.53
N GLY A 53 -17.90 -8.98 -2.55
CA GLY A 53 -19.33 -9.15 -2.81
C GLY A 53 -20.20 -8.60 -1.67
N THR A 54 -19.78 -7.51 -1.02
CA THR A 54 -20.50 -6.93 0.12
C THR A 54 -21.90 -6.47 -0.32
N GLU A 55 -22.94 -7.04 0.30
CA GLU A 55 -24.33 -6.61 0.14
C GLU A 55 -24.73 -5.66 1.27
N GLY A 56 -25.54 -4.64 0.96
CA GLY A 56 -26.01 -3.66 1.94
C GLY A 56 -24.94 -2.63 2.36
N VAL A 57 -25.10 -2.09 3.57
CA VAL A 57 -24.19 -1.07 4.14
C VAL A 57 -23.27 -1.77 5.15
N PRO A 58 -21.98 -1.95 4.85
CA PRO A 58 -21.04 -2.58 5.79
C PRO A 58 -20.72 -1.66 6.98
N PHE A 59 -20.21 -2.24 8.06
CA PHE A 59 -19.69 -1.49 9.19
C PHE A 59 -18.39 -0.74 8.82
N SER A 60 -17.49 -1.41 8.11
CA SER A 60 -16.26 -0.81 7.60
C SER A 60 -16.46 -0.31 6.16
N PRO A 61 -15.93 0.88 5.80
CA PRO A 61 -16.04 1.40 4.43
C PRO A 61 -15.39 0.48 3.40
N TYR A 62 -14.41 -0.32 3.83
CA TYR A 62 -13.67 -1.29 3.02
C TYR A 62 -14.36 -2.65 2.91
N GLY A 63 -15.57 -2.81 3.43
CA GLY A 63 -16.24 -4.11 3.62
C GLY A 63 -15.90 -4.71 4.98
N ASP A 64 -16.60 -5.79 5.35
CA ASP A 64 -16.49 -6.42 6.68
C ASP A 64 -15.75 -7.77 6.65
N ASN A 65 -15.26 -8.18 5.47
CA ASN A 65 -14.69 -9.49 5.23
C ASN A 65 -13.20 -9.42 4.85
N TRP A 66 -12.43 -8.64 5.61
CA TRP A 66 -10.97 -8.51 5.48
C TRP A 66 -10.30 -8.57 6.87
N ASP A 67 -9.07 -9.08 6.91
CA ASP A 67 -8.24 -9.09 8.12
C ASP A 67 -7.15 -8.03 8.04
N MET A 68 -6.57 -7.86 6.85
CA MET A 68 -5.50 -6.90 6.60
C MET A 68 -5.64 -6.19 5.23
N LEU A 69 -5.33 -4.90 5.21
CA LEU A 69 -5.13 -4.14 3.97
C LEU A 69 -3.64 -3.82 3.86
N TRP A 70 -3.00 -4.25 2.78
CA TRP A 70 -1.62 -3.87 2.51
C TRP A 70 -1.64 -2.58 1.68
N LEU A 71 -1.39 -1.43 2.32
CA LEU A 71 -1.58 -0.12 1.70
C LEU A 71 -0.29 0.46 1.13
N GLY A 72 0.86 0.03 1.65
CA GLY A 72 2.20 0.42 1.25
C GLY A 72 3.11 -0.79 1.14
N HIS A 73 3.64 -1.06 -0.05
CA HIS A 73 4.53 -2.18 -0.36
C HIS A 73 5.43 -1.86 -1.55
N CYS A 74 6.56 -2.54 -1.63
CA CYS A 74 7.48 -2.52 -2.77
C CYS A 74 7.33 -3.75 -3.68
N GLY A 75 6.38 -4.65 -3.40
CA GLY A 75 6.10 -5.81 -4.23
C GLY A 75 4.87 -6.54 -3.71
N ILE A 76 4.03 -7.03 -4.62
CA ILE A 76 2.76 -7.67 -4.26
C ILE A 76 2.32 -8.61 -5.38
N ASN A 77 1.68 -9.72 -5.02
CA ASN A 77 1.08 -10.65 -5.98
C ASN A 77 -0.42 -10.84 -5.72
N LEU A 78 -1.11 -11.43 -6.68
CA LEU A 78 -2.50 -11.84 -6.58
C LEU A 78 -2.61 -13.19 -5.86
N ARG A 79 -3.58 -13.30 -4.95
CA ARG A 79 -4.01 -14.55 -4.33
C ARG A 79 -5.22 -15.16 -5.06
N GLY A 80 -5.08 -16.41 -5.50
CA GLY A 80 -6.19 -17.21 -6.01
C GLY A 80 -6.62 -16.83 -7.43
N GLU A 81 -7.94 -16.78 -7.67
CA GLU A 81 -8.49 -16.48 -8.99
C GLU A 81 -8.16 -15.04 -9.44
N PRO A 82 -7.91 -14.81 -10.74
CA PRO A 82 -7.55 -13.51 -11.30
C PRO A 82 -8.74 -12.55 -11.35
N LYS A 83 -9.23 -12.14 -10.18
CA LYS A 83 -10.31 -11.17 -10.03
C LYS A 83 -9.77 -9.85 -9.51
N TYR A 84 -9.99 -8.81 -10.27
CA TYR A 84 -9.50 -7.46 -10.01
C TYR A 84 -10.67 -6.47 -9.93
N TYR A 85 -10.46 -5.39 -9.21
CA TYR A 85 -11.18 -4.14 -9.42
C TYR A 85 -10.22 -3.15 -10.06
N VAL A 86 -10.55 -2.70 -11.26
CA VAL A 86 -9.69 -1.89 -12.11
C VAL A 86 -10.18 -0.46 -12.06
N ILE A 87 -9.31 0.46 -11.64
CA ILE A 87 -9.52 1.91 -11.71
C ILE A 87 -8.84 2.39 -12.99
N PRO A 88 -9.60 2.81 -14.02
CA PRO A 88 -9.02 3.08 -15.32
C PRO A 88 -8.33 4.44 -15.40
N ASN A 89 -7.17 4.50 -16.07
CA ASN A 89 -6.42 5.73 -16.33
C ASN A 89 -6.27 6.63 -15.09
N ASP A 90 -5.88 6.01 -13.96
CA ASP A 90 -5.66 6.72 -12.71
C ASP A 90 -4.35 7.51 -12.81
N LEU A 91 -4.44 8.84 -12.85
CA LEU A 91 -3.29 9.73 -12.96
C LEU A 91 -2.34 9.65 -11.75
N THR A 92 -2.76 9.04 -10.64
CA THR A 92 -1.90 8.79 -9.47
C THR A 92 -1.09 7.50 -9.58
N VAL A 93 -1.27 6.73 -10.64
CA VAL A 93 -0.46 5.54 -10.93
C VAL A 93 0.92 6.00 -11.37
N THR A 94 1.94 5.51 -10.66
CA THR A 94 3.35 5.73 -11.01
C THR A 94 3.62 5.11 -12.38
N PRO A 95 4.13 5.88 -13.38
CA PRO A 95 4.44 5.34 -14.69
C PRO A 95 5.47 4.21 -14.64
N ARG A 96 5.39 3.26 -15.57
CA ARG A 96 6.26 2.08 -15.61
C ARG A 96 7.77 2.38 -15.50
N PRO A 97 8.35 3.41 -16.17
CA PRO A 97 9.77 3.72 -16.03
C PRO A 97 10.21 4.12 -14.61
N HIS A 98 9.26 4.55 -13.78
CA HIS A 98 9.48 5.00 -12.39
C HIS A 98 9.00 3.99 -11.35
N GLN A 99 8.44 2.86 -11.79
CA GLN A 99 8.04 1.74 -10.94
C GLN A 99 9.26 0.91 -10.57
N ASN A 100 9.54 0.80 -9.27
CA ASN A 100 10.65 0.02 -8.73
C ASN A 100 10.19 -1.22 -7.96
N GLU A 101 8.93 -1.63 -8.14
CA GLU A 101 8.38 -2.77 -7.44
C GLU A 101 9.04 -4.09 -7.89
N PHE A 102 9.44 -4.93 -6.93
CA PHE A 102 10.13 -6.21 -7.18
C PHE A 102 9.24 -7.26 -7.85
N VAL A 103 7.95 -7.22 -7.54
CA VAL A 103 6.94 -8.18 -8.01
C VAL A 103 5.64 -7.43 -8.27
N ARG A 104 4.97 -7.79 -9.37
CA ARG A 104 3.67 -7.25 -9.77
C ARG A 104 2.66 -8.39 -9.97
N PRO A 105 1.35 -8.13 -9.77
CA PRO A 105 0.33 -9.11 -10.13
C PRO A 105 0.30 -9.32 -11.66
N PRO A 106 -0.08 -10.50 -12.16
CA PRO A 106 0.01 -10.83 -13.59
C PRO A 106 -0.66 -9.82 -14.53
N LEU A 107 -1.82 -9.27 -14.15
CA LEU A 107 -2.53 -8.29 -14.99
C LEU A 107 -1.76 -6.97 -15.13
N ALA A 108 -0.90 -6.62 -14.17
CA ALA A 108 -0.07 -5.42 -14.25
C ALA A 108 1.09 -5.58 -15.26
N GLU A 109 1.39 -6.79 -15.72
CA GLU A 109 2.39 -7.01 -16.78
C GLU A 109 1.83 -6.74 -18.19
N ASP A 110 0.51 -6.66 -18.34
CA ASP A 110 -0.12 -6.25 -19.60
C ASP A 110 0.05 -4.73 -19.82
N PRO A 111 0.67 -4.29 -20.92
CA PRO A 111 0.82 -2.87 -21.25
C PRO A 111 -0.49 -2.08 -21.26
N ASN A 112 -1.62 -2.73 -21.54
CA ASN A 112 -2.94 -2.08 -21.54
C ASN A 112 -3.40 -1.65 -20.13
N PHE A 113 -2.80 -2.20 -19.08
CA PHE A 113 -3.14 -1.92 -17.68
C PHE A 113 -2.11 -1.05 -16.96
N GLU A 114 -1.06 -0.58 -17.63
CA GLU A 114 0.01 0.22 -17.01
C GLU A 114 -0.46 1.53 -16.40
N SER A 115 -1.48 2.17 -17.00
CA SER A 115 -2.10 3.40 -16.49
C SER A 115 -3.26 3.15 -15.51
N HIS A 116 -3.53 1.89 -15.16
CA HIS A 116 -4.67 1.50 -14.34
C HIS A 116 -4.18 1.13 -12.94
N ARG A 117 -4.98 1.46 -11.92
CA ARG A 117 -4.76 0.93 -10.57
C ARG A 117 -5.60 -0.31 -10.38
N LEU A 118 -4.97 -1.39 -9.96
CA LEU A 118 -5.60 -2.68 -9.71
C LEU A 118 -5.82 -2.83 -8.21
N ILE A 119 -6.96 -3.38 -7.80
CA ILE A 119 -7.22 -3.82 -6.43
C ILE A 119 -7.59 -5.30 -6.48
N PHE A 120 -7.06 -6.10 -5.57
CA PHE A 120 -7.20 -7.56 -5.62
C PHE A 120 -6.94 -8.20 -4.25
N ASN A 121 -7.25 -9.50 -4.14
CA ASN A 121 -6.84 -10.31 -2.98
C ASN A 121 -5.32 -10.46 -3.00
N ALA A 122 -4.66 -10.02 -1.94
CA ALA A 122 -3.22 -9.90 -1.89
C ALA A 122 -2.54 -11.20 -1.47
N ASP A 123 -1.41 -11.48 -2.12
CA ASP A 123 -0.47 -12.52 -1.77
C ASP A 123 0.97 -12.00 -1.84
N ASN A 124 1.86 -12.67 -1.11
CA ASN A 124 3.31 -12.49 -1.21
C ASN A 124 3.80 -11.01 -1.23
N ALA A 125 3.30 -10.19 -0.31
CA ALA A 125 3.69 -8.78 -0.20
C ALA A 125 5.10 -8.59 0.39
N ILE A 126 5.80 -7.54 -0.02
CA ILE A 126 7.14 -7.18 0.49
C ILE A 126 7.17 -5.69 0.82
N CYS A 127 7.93 -5.32 1.85
CA CYS A 127 7.91 -4.00 2.49
C CYS A 127 6.59 -3.71 3.22
N SER A 128 6.65 -2.89 4.27
CA SER A 128 5.53 -2.63 5.16
C SER A 128 5.23 -1.15 5.38
N TRP A 129 5.53 -0.30 4.38
CA TRP A 129 5.34 1.16 4.45
C TRP A 129 3.98 1.52 5.07
N ALA A 130 2.91 0.83 4.68
CA ALA A 130 1.64 0.95 5.39
C ALA A 130 0.79 -0.32 5.36
N MET A 131 0.20 -0.64 6.50
CA MET A 131 -0.68 -1.79 6.69
C MET A 131 -1.87 -1.38 7.55
N ALA A 132 -3.05 -1.90 7.25
CA ALA A 132 -4.21 -1.76 8.14
C ALA A 132 -4.68 -3.12 8.63
N PHE A 133 -5.11 -3.18 9.88
CA PHE A 133 -5.63 -4.40 10.51
C PHE A 133 -7.03 -4.15 11.07
N THR A 134 -7.93 -5.12 10.94
CA THR A 134 -9.11 -5.18 11.81
C THR A 134 -8.72 -5.71 13.19
N TYR A 135 -9.58 -5.53 14.19
CA TYR A 135 -9.42 -6.14 15.51
C TYR A 135 -9.19 -7.65 15.42
N GLU A 136 -10.03 -8.35 14.64
CA GLU A 136 -9.92 -9.80 14.46
C GLU A 136 -8.68 -10.19 13.65
N GLY A 137 -8.32 -9.40 12.62
CA GLY A 137 -7.06 -9.56 11.89
C GLY A 137 -5.85 -9.46 12.82
N ALA A 138 -5.80 -8.43 13.67
CA ALA A 138 -4.73 -8.25 14.66
C ALA A 138 -4.64 -9.44 15.63
N ARG A 139 -5.79 -9.95 16.12
CA ARG A 139 -5.81 -11.15 16.99
C ARG A 139 -5.28 -12.39 16.30
N LYS A 140 -5.71 -12.65 15.06
CA LYS A 140 -5.21 -13.78 14.25
C LYS A 140 -3.72 -13.66 14.00
N ALA A 141 -3.24 -12.48 13.63
CA ALA A 141 -1.82 -12.21 13.37
C ALA A 141 -0.98 -12.50 14.62
N LEU A 142 -1.30 -11.89 15.77
CA LEU A 142 -0.55 -12.10 17.01
C LEU A 142 -0.55 -13.58 17.43
N THR A 143 -1.69 -14.28 17.28
CA THR A 143 -1.80 -15.70 17.63
C THR A 143 -0.88 -16.55 16.73
N ALA A 144 -0.93 -16.34 15.42
CA ALA A 144 -0.17 -17.12 14.45
C ALA A 144 1.34 -16.85 14.59
N LEU A 145 1.74 -15.58 14.66
CA LEU A 145 3.13 -15.16 14.73
C LEU A 145 3.78 -15.47 16.10
N SER A 146 2.99 -15.61 17.17
CA SER A 146 3.51 -16.06 18.47
C SER A 146 3.68 -17.58 18.54
N TYR A 147 2.88 -18.32 17.77
CA TYR A 147 2.91 -19.79 17.78
C TYR A 147 3.96 -20.34 16.81
N VAL A 148 4.08 -19.72 15.64
CA VAL A 148 5.08 -20.07 14.64
C VAL A 148 6.29 -19.20 14.95
N GLY A 149 7.35 -19.79 15.49
CA GLY A 149 8.62 -19.07 15.65
C GLY A 149 9.13 -18.64 14.28
N ILE A 150 8.91 -17.37 13.93
CA ILE A 150 9.34 -16.78 12.67
C ILE A 150 10.66 -16.07 12.93
N ASP A 151 11.76 -16.61 12.38
CA ASP A 151 13.08 -15.99 12.36
C ASP A 151 13.30 -15.27 11.02
N GLU A 152 12.32 -14.48 10.62
CA GLU A 152 12.30 -13.72 9.37
C GLU A 152 12.00 -12.25 9.67
N PRO A 153 12.35 -11.33 8.74
CA PRO A 153 11.85 -9.96 8.75
C PRO A 153 10.32 -9.86 8.99
N VAL A 154 9.92 -8.78 9.65
CA VAL A 154 8.54 -8.61 10.15
C VAL A 154 7.50 -8.57 9.02
N ASP A 155 7.85 -7.97 7.88
CA ASP A 155 7.02 -7.95 6.67
C ASP A 155 6.82 -9.37 6.11
N LEU A 156 7.86 -10.21 6.12
CA LEU A 156 7.73 -11.63 5.75
C LEU A 156 6.81 -12.39 6.72
N GLY A 157 6.83 -12.06 8.01
CA GLY A 157 5.88 -12.62 8.97
C GLY A 157 4.42 -12.32 8.60
N TYR A 158 4.09 -11.06 8.27
CA TYR A 158 2.74 -10.70 7.82
C TYR A 158 2.40 -11.27 6.43
N ASN A 159 3.38 -11.34 5.52
CA ASN A 159 3.25 -12.02 4.24
C ASN A 159 2.82 -13.49 4.43
N PHE A 160 3.40 -14.22 5.38
CA PHE A 160 3.04 -15.61 5.66
C PHE A 160 1.57 -15.79 6.08
N LEU A 161 0.96 -14.78 6.69
CA LEU A 161 -0.48 -14.78 6.92
C LEU A 161 -1.24 -14.67 5.60
N CYS A 162 -0.86 -13.72 4.74
CA CYS A 162 -1.52 -13.50 3.45
C CYS A 162 -1.34 -14.65 2.46
N THR A 163 -0.22 -15.38 2.52
CA THR A 163 0.01 -16.61 1.74
C THR A 163 -0.71 -17.83 2.31
N ASN A 164 -1.25 -17.74 3.54
CA ASN A 164 -1.87 -18.84 4.27
C ASN A 164 -0.90 -20.02 4.50
N ILE A 165 0.42 -19.80 4.44
CA ILE A 165 1.41 -20.84 4.76
C ILE A 165 1.35 -21.23 6.24
N LEU A 166 0.86 -20.32 7.10
CA LEU A 166 0.62 -20.57 8.53
C LEU A 166 -0.69 -21.33 8.80
N HIS A 167 -1.45 -21.73 7.77
CA HIS A 167 -2.73 -22.42 7.88
C HIS A 167 -3.78 -21.67 8.72
N VAL A 168 -3.70 -20.33 8.73
CA VAL A 168 -4.67 -19.46 9.39
C VAL A 168 -5.48 -18.74 8.30
N PRO A 169 -6.82 -18.89 8.27
CA PRO A 169 -7.65 -18.21 7.29
C PRO A 169 -7.56 -16.69 7.50
N TYR A 170 -6.77 -16.06 6.64
CA TYR A 170 -6.41 -14.66 6.74
C TYR A 170 -6.64 -13.96 5.39
N LYS A 171 -7.43 -12.89 5.41
CA LYS A 171 -7.89 -12.20 4.19
C LYS A 171 -7.13 -10.89 4.02
N CYS A 172 -6.26 -10.88 3.02
CA CYS A 172 -5.50 -9.70 2.63
C CYS A 172 -6.04 -9.10 1.33
N LEU A 173 -6.16 -7.78 1.30
CA LEU A 173 -6.46 -7.02 0.09
C LEU A 173 -5.37 -5.96 -0.10
N SER A 174 -5.02 -5.67 -1.35
CA SER A 174 -4.03 -4.66 -1.70
C SER A 174 -4.38 -4.01 -3.03
N SER A 175 -3.61 -2.99 -3.41
CA SER A 175 -3.60 -2.44 -4.75
C SER A 175 -2.27 -2.64 -5.45
N HIS A 176 -2.23 -2.47 -6.77
CA HIS A 176 -1.01 -2.27 -7.53
C HIS A 176 -1.20 -1.16 -8.58
N PRO A 177 -0.31 -0.17 -8.67
CA PRO A 177 0.78 0.12 -7.72
C PRO A 177 0.28 0.42 -6.30
N SER A 178 1.22 0.58 -5.38
CA SER A 178 0.89 0.84 -3.96
C SER A 178 0.17 2.18 -3.77
N ILE A 179 -0.61 2.31 -2.69
CA ILE A 179 -1.29 3.57 -2.34
C ILE A 179 -0.36 4.50 -1.57
N MET A 180 0.48 3.92 -0.71
CA MET A 180 1.49 4.63 0.08
C MET A 180 2.89 4.21 -0.38
N GLY A 181 3.83 5.14 -0.30
CA GLY A 181 5.24 4.96 -0.68
C GLY A 181 6.18 5.20 0.49
N THR A 182 7.47 5.27 0.19
CA THR A 182 8.52 5.67 1.15
C THR A 182 9.13 7.02 0.76
N TRP A 183 9.56 7.76 1.77
CA TRP A 183 10.17 9.06 1.72
C TRP A 183 11.63 9.00 2.15
N ALA A 184 12.51 9.55 1.31
CA ALA A 184 13.90 9.77 1.64
C ALA A 184 14.16 11.27 1.81
N GLN A 185 14.65 11.67 2.99
CA GLN A 185 15.01 13.05 3.27
C GLN A 185 16.29 13.44 2.53
N ARG A 186 16.42 14.71 2.10
CA ARG A 186 17.70 15.24 1.60
C ARG A 186 18.83 14.99 2.60
N GLY A 187 19.90 14.35 2.17
CA GLY A 187 20.91 13.88 3.11
C GLY A 187 21.92 12.91 2.52
N PRO A 188 22.80 12.36 3.37
CA PRO A 188 23.59 11.19 3.05
C PRO A 188 22.71 9.94 2.98
N ALA A 189 22.90 9.11 1.96
CA ALA A 189 22.13 7.88 1.73
C ALA A 189 22.22 6.86 2.88
N SER A 190 23.26 6.94 3.71
CA SER A 190 23.41 6.17 4.96
C SER A 190 22.28 6.38 5.97
N ARG A 191 21.41 7.39 5.75
CA ARG A 191 20.22 7.66 6.57
C ARG A 191 18.91 7.16 5.98
N ASP A 192 18.90 6.65 4.76
CA ASP A 192 17.67 6.30 4.04
C ASP A 192 17.07 4.97 4.49
N SER A 193 17.90 4.00 4.87
CA SER A 193 17.44 2.67 5.29
C SER A 193 18.44 2.03 6.24
N ASP A 194 17.94 1.32 7.24
CA ASP A 194 18.75 0.50 8.15
C ASP A 194 18.92 -0.96 7.67
N ILE A 195 18.38 -1.29 6.50
CA ILE A 195 18.50 -2.62 5.88
C ILE A 195 19.75 -2.72 4.99
N THR A 196 20.16 -1.61 4.39
CA THR A 196 21.37 -1.51 3.57
C THR A 196 22.37 -0.58 4.23
N ASP A 197 23.67 -0.93 4.19
CA ASP A 197 24.74 0.02 4.51
C ASP A 197 24.78 1.08 3.38
N GLY A 198 23.93 2.10 3.48
CA GLY A 198 24.00 3.26 2.59
C GLY A 198 25.36 3.94 2.72
N ASP A 199 25.82 4.59 1.65
CA ASP A 199 27.06 5.34 1.67
C ASP A 199 26.81 6.81 2.09
N ASP A 200 27.88 7.59 2.20
CA ASP A 200 27.75 9.03 2.47
C ASP A 200 27.43 9.84 1.20
N THR A 201 26.96 9.18 0.12
CA THR A 201 26.56 9.90 -1.10
C THR A 201 25.38 10.77 -0.78
N TRP A 202 25.54 12.05 -1.10
CA TRP A 202 24.50 13.05 -0.88
C TRP A 202 23.46 12.99 -1.99
N HIS A 203 22.18 13.02 -1.63
CA HIS A 203 21.07 13.11 -2.57
C HIS A 203 20.03 14.15 -2.12
N GLU A 204 19.24 14.60 -3.09
CA GLU A 204 18.06 15.41 -2.82
C GLU A 204 16.93 14.57 -2.22
N ALA A 205 15.96 15.25 -1.63
CA ALA A 205 14.76 14.59 -1.12
C ALA A 205 14.01 13.87 -2.25
N SER A 206 13.50 12.68 -1.98
CA SER A 206 12.76 11.89 -2.98
C SER A 206 11.65 11.08 -2.33
N SER A 207 10.64 10.76 -3.14
CA SER A 207 9.54 9.88 -2.78
C SER A 207 9.46 8.76 -3.80
N ARG A 208 9.31 7.51 -3.33
CA ARG A 208 9.25 6.32 -4.20
C ARG A 208 7.83 5.82 -4.31
N SER A 209 7.48 5.32 -5.50
CA SER A 209 6.16 4.74 -5.83
C SER A 209 4.96 5.69 -5.74
N LEU A 210 5.17 7.02 -5.73
CA LEU A 210 4.08 8.03 -5.70
C LEU A 210 4.24 9.09 -6.79
N THR A 211 3.21 9.27 -7.62
CA THR A 211 3.17 10.32 -8.66
C THR A 211 3.06 11.72 -8.07
N TYR A 212 2.21 11.94 -7.06
CA TYR A 212 2.05 13.27 -6.44
C TYR A 212 2.33 13.21 -4.93
N SER A 213 3.61 13.05 -4.57
CA SER A 213 4.09 12.98 -3.19
C SER A 213 3.60 14.16 -2.33
N THR A 214 3.06 13.85 -1.15
CA THR A 214 2.71 14.88 -0.16
C THR A 214 3.96 15.51 0.41
N MET A 215 4.99 14.72 0.73
CA MET A 215 6.22 15.23 1.32
C MET A 215 6.97 16.19 0.38
N LEU A 216 7.02 15.91 -0.94
CA LEU A 216 7.61 16.83 -1.93
C LEU A 216 6.78 18.10 -2.15
N ASN A 217 5.47 18.07 -1.85
CA ASN A 217 4.56 19.20 -2.00
C ASN A 217 4.17 19.86 -0.67
N ILE A 218 4.81 19.52 0.44
CA ILE A 218 4.35 19.94 1.78
C ILE A 218 4.38 21.46 1.99
N LEU A 219 5.37 22.15 1.42
CA LEU A 219 5.49 23.62 1.53
C LEU A 219 4.42 24.36 0.70
N PRO A 220 4.20 24.04 -0.59
CA PRO A 220 3.04 24.54 -1.34
C PRO A 220 1.72 24.31 -0.60
N LEU A 221 1.49 23.09 -0.10
CA LEU A 221 0.27 22.74 0.64
C LEU A 221 0.10 23.59 1.91
N ALA A 222 1.17 23.79 2.69
CA ALA A 222 1.15 24.63 3.89
C ALA A 222 0.85 26.11 3.58
N ASN A 223 1.16 26.56 2.37
CA ASN A 223 0.86 27.92 1.88
C ASN A 223 -0.50 28.01 1.16
N ASN A 224 -1.35 26.99 1.28
CA ASN A 224 -2.65 26.89 0.63
C ASN A 224 -2.59 26.95 -0.91
N GLU A 225 -1.47 26.55 -1.51
CA GLU A 225 -1.41 26.37 -2.96
C GLU A 225 -2.31 25.21 -3.38
N THR A 226 -3.09 25.42 -4.43
CA THR A 226 -3.99 24.41 -4.98
C THR A 226 -3.38 23.64 -6.13
N THR A 227 -2.28 24.14 -6.70
CA THR A 227 -1.54 23.49 -7.78
C THR A 227 -0.34 22.78 -7.19
N ILE A 228 -0.25 21.48 -7.42
CA ILE A 228 0.83 20.65 -6.92
C ILE A 228 1.57 20.00 -8.09
N SER A 229 2.85 19.71 -7.89
CA SER A 229 3.71 19.11 -8.90
C SER A 229 3.80 17.60 -8.72
N ALA A 230 3.88 16.88 -9.82
CA ALA A 230 4.25 15.48 -9.80
C ALA A 230 5.72 15.31 -9.37
N THR A 231 6.06 14.12 -8.88
CA THR A 231 7.43 13.70 -8.56
C THR A 231 8.33 13.70 -9.79
N TRP A 232 7.78 13.38 -10.97
CA TRP A 232 8.48 13.33 -12.25
C TRP A 232 7.81 14.21 -13.30
N GLU A 233 8.60 14.79 -14.21
CA GLU A 233 8.09 15.71 -15.26
C GLU A 233 7.51 14.98 -16.48
N ASP A 234 7.86 13.71 -16.69
CA ASP A 234 7.47 12.87 -17.82
C ASP A 234 6.17 12.07 -17.57
N VAL A 235 5.38 12.49 -16.58
CA VAL A 235 4.04 11.95 -16.33
C VAL A 235 3.00 12.65 -17.24
N PRO A 236 1.82 12.04 -17.48
CA PRO A 236 0.78 12.65 -18.31
C PRO A 236 0.29 14.03 -17.82
N ALA A 237 0.37 14.29 -16.51
CA ALA A 237 -0.03 15.56 -15.90
C ALA A 237 1.01 16.04 -14.87
N PRO A 238 2.07 16.76 -15.28
CA PRO A 238 3.16 17.17 -14.39
C PRO A 238 2.72 18.13 -13.28
N LYS A 239 1.58 18.80 -13.47
CA LYS A 239 0.92 19.62 -12.46
C LYS A 239 -0.57 19.35 -12.47
N ILE A 240 -1.16 19.26 -11.28
CA ILE A 240 -2.61 19.12 -11.11
C ILE A 240 -3.15 20.17 -10.13
N ALA A 241 -4.43 20.49 -10.27
CA ALA A 241 -5.15 21.28 -9.28
C ALA A 241 -5.93 20.34 -8.35
N ILE A 242 -5.59 20.33 -7.05
CA ILE A 242 -6.18 19.42 -6.05
C ILE A 242 -7.70 19.61 -5.89
N THR A 243 -8.20 20.81 -6.20
CA THR A 243 -9.63 21.15 -6.10
C THR A 243 -10.49 20.53 -7.19
N THR A 244 -9.89 20.19 -8.33
CA THR A 244 -10.60 19.66 -9.51
C THR A 244 -10.18 18.24 -9.86
N PHE A 245 -9.08 17.74 -9.27
CA PHE A 245 -8.59 16.40 -9.51
C PHE A 245 -9.63 15.35 -9.08
N LYS A 246 -9.79 14.32 -9.91
CA LYS A 246 -10.72 13.21 -9.68
C LYS A 246 -10.07 11.91 -10.10
N ILE A 247 -10.27 10.89 -9.28
CA ILE A 247 -9.93 9.51 -9.64
C ILE A 247 -11.15 8.91 -10.34
N PRO A 248 -10.98 8.27 -11.51
CA PRO A 248 -12.07 7.58 -12.21
C PRO A 248 -12.71 6.50 -11.34
N SER A 249 -13.98 6.19 -11.58
CA SER A 249 -14.63 5.06 -10.91
C SER A 249 -14.19 3.74 -11.53
N GLY A 250 -13.87 2.77 -10.69
CA GLY A 250 -13.44 1.46 -11.17
C GLY A 250 -14.56 0.45 -11.45
N TYR A 251 -14.18 -0.71 -11.96
CA TYR A 251 -15.07 -1.81 -12.31
C TYR A 251 -14.42 -3.17 -12.00
N LEU A 252 -15.24 -4.20 -11.76
CA LEU A 252 -14.75 -5.58 -11.62
C LEU A 252 -14.31 -6.13 -12.98
N TYR A 253 -13.17 -6.81 -12.99
CA TYR A 253 -12.58 -7.41 -14.17
C TYR A 253 -11.99 -8.77 -13.82
N THR A 254 -12.24 -9.75 -14.68
CA THR A 254 -11.64 -11.08 -14.63
C THR A 254 -11.07 -11.33 -16.03
N PRO A 255 -9.74 -11.52 -16.19
CA PRO A 255 -9.15 -11.91 -17.46
C PRO A 255 -9.71 -13.26 -17.92
N ASP A 256 -9.80 -13.44 -19.23
CA ASP A 256 -10.12 -14.74 -19.80
C ASP A 256 -9.01 -15.75 -19.46
N VAL A 257 -9.40 -16.98 -19.11
CA VAL A 257 -8.46 -18.06 -18.87
C VAL A 257 -7.98 -18.58 -20.23
N GLU A 258 -6.75 -18.26 -20.62
CA GLU A 258 -6.05 -18.97 -21.71
C GLU A 258 -5.65 -20.39 -21.30
#